data_AF-A0A3D9H1B2-F1
#
_entry.id   AF-A0A3D9H1B2-F1
#
_cell.length_a   1.000
_cell.length_b   1.000
_cell.length_c   1.000
_cell.angle_alpha   90.00
_cell.angle_beta   90.00
_cell.angle_gamma   90.00
#
_symmetry.space_group_name_H-M   'P 1'
#
loop_
_entity.id
_entity.type
_entity.pdbx_description
1 polymer ?
#
loop_
_entity_poly.entity_id
_entity_poly.type
_entity_poly.pdbx_seq_one_letter_code
_entity_poly.pdbx_strand_id
1 'polypeptide(L)'
;MKSISNLSRFMFLGMSILFLLSTNCWSQEIRIKPPKKASKITSVDKFVKHSFELYHKVFVYDSLTKAGVEVPAEIEDELMERAERDVDSLWQEVPDIAEDISDAPFMRQAKATFNLNRSKKALKFCMLSVKAYFIGTEEDED
;
A
#
# COMPACT_ATOMS: atom_id res chain seq x y z
N MET A 1 48.84 -23.32 24.31
CA MET A 1 48.27 -22.01 23.88
C MET A 1 47.53 -22.04 22.53
N LYS A 2 47.89 -22.88 21.54
CA LYS A 2 47.21 -22.91 20.21
C LYS A 2 45.72 -23.34 20.21
N SER A 3 45.29 -24.16 21.18
CA SER A 3 43.89 -24.61 21.27
C SER A 3 42.93 -23.46 21.66
N ILE A 4 43.35 -22.61 22.60
CA ILE A 4 42.56 -21.46 23.09
C ILE A 4 42.33 -20.43 21.98
N SER A 5 43.32 -20.19 21.12
CA SER A 5 43.16 -19.27 19.96
C SER A 5 42.20 -19.82 18.90
N ASN A 6 42.13 -21.14 18.72
CA ASN A 6 41.21 -21.75 17.78
C ASN A 6 39.77 -21.73 18.33
N LEU A 7 39.58 -22.00 19.63
CA LEU A 7 38.29 -21.91 20.31
C LEU A 7 37.73 -20.48 20.28
N SER A 8 38.59 -19.48 20.52
CA SER A 8 38.22 -18.06 20.39
C SER A 8 37.77 -17.72 18.96
N ARG A 9 38.47 -18.21 17.93
CA ARG A 9 38.07 -18.02 16.52
C ARG A 9 36.71 -18.64 16.21
N PHE A 10 36.44 -19.83 16.72
CA PHE A 10 35.12 -20.47 16.55
C PHE A 10 34.01 -19.71 17.29
N MET A 11 34.28 -19.20 18.49
CA MET A 11 33.34 -18.32 19.20
C MET A 11 33.05 -17.03 18.43
N PHE A 12 34.08 -16.35 17.92
CA PHE A 12 33.91 -15.14 17.10
C PHE A 12 33.14 -15.42 15.81
N LEU A 13 33.41 -16.56 15.15
CA LEU A 13 32.70 -16.98 13.95
C LEU A 13 31.22 -17.27 14.26
N GLY A 14 30.92 -17.98 15.35
CA GLY A 14 29.55 -18.26 15.79
C GLY A 14 28.78 -16.99 16.15
N MET A 15 29.41 -16.06 16.88
CA MET A 15 28.82 -14.76 17.23
C MET A 15 28.52 -13.91 15.98
N SER A 16 29.39 -13.97 14.97
CA SER A 16 29.19 -13.26 13.70
C SER A 16 28.04 -13.85 12.89
N ILE A 17 27.87 -15.18 12.88
CA ILE A 17 26.75 -15.86 12.22
C ILE A 17 25.42 -15.50 12.90
N LEU A 18 25.39 -15.45 14.24
CA LEU A 18 24.19 -15.03 14.99
C LEU A 18 23.79 -13.59 14.69
N PHE A 19 24.76 -12.68 14.51
CA PHE A 19 24.48 -11.30 14.09
C PHE A 19 23.89 -11.22 12.67
N LEU A 20 24.34 -12.08 11.75
CA LEU A 20 23.83 -12.13 10.37
C LEU A 20 22.41 -12.73 10.28
N LEU A 21 22.00 -13.59 11.21
CA LEU A 21 20.62 -14.11 11.24
C LEU A 21 19.58 -13.04 11.60
N SER A 22 19.98 -11.95 12.27
CA SER A 22 19.11 -10.84 12.64
C SER A 22 18.77 -9.88 11.49
N THR A 23 19.37 -10.06 10.30
CA THR A 23 19.11 -9.16 9.15
C THR A 23 17.79 -9.43 8.44
N ASN A 24 16.95 -10.35 8.93
CA ASN A 24 15.53 -10.36 8.61
C ASN A 24 14.86 -9.21 9.38
N CYS A 25 15.26 -7.98 9.05
CA CYS A 25 14.60 -6.79 9.51
C CYS A 25 13.24 -6.79 8.80
N TRP A 26 12.16 -6.84 9.58
CA TRP A 26 10.80 -6.71 9.09
C TRP A 26 10.63 -5.26 8.66
N SER A 27 11.20 -4.92 7.50
CA SER A 27 10.94 -3.62 6.89
C SER A 27 9.46 -3.61 6.56
N GLN A 28 8.72 -2.69 7.18
CA GLN A 28 7.37 -2.36 6.74
C GLN A 28 7.39 -2.21 5.21
N GLU A 29 6.41 -2.83 4.54
CA GLU A 29 6.23 -2.62 3.10
C GLU A 29 6.19 -1.12 2.84
N ILE A 30 7.02 -0.66 1.90
CA ILE A 30 7.17 0.77 1.65
C ILE A 30 5.83 1.32 1.15
N ARG A 31 5.16 2.08 2.02
CA ARG A 31 3.89 2.75 1.71
C ARG A 31 3.99 3.54 0.40
N ILE A 32 3.02 3.35 -0.48
CA ILE A 32 2.90 4.11 -1.72
C ILE A 32 2.57 5.55 -1.33
N LYS A 33 3.52 6.46 -1.54
CA LYS A 33 3.31 7.88 -1.25
C LYS A 33 2.42 8.51 -2.33
N PRO A 34 1.53 9.46 -2.00
CA PRO A 34 0.76 10.21 -2.99
C PRO A 34 1.69 11.04 -3.90
N PRO A 35 1.23 11.45 -5.10
CA PRO A 35 1.96 12.37 -5.95
C PRO A 35 2.27 13.69 -5.23
N LYS A 36 3.52 14.17 -5.34
CA LYS A 36 3.94 15.42 -4.69
C LYS A 36 3.36 16.68 -5.34
N LYS A 37 2.95 16.59 -6.61
CA LYS A 37 2.46 17.71 -7.40
C LYS A 37 1.16 17.33 -8.08
N ALA A 38 0.19 18.22 -7.99
CA ALA A 38 -1.06 18.15 -8.75
C ALA A 38 -0.79 18.19 -10.26
N SER A 39 -1.64 17.50 -11.02
CA SER A 39 -1.64 17.50 -12.48
C SER A 39 -2.19 18.81 -13.04
N LYS A 40 -2.95 19.56 -12.23
CA LYS A 40 -3.72 20.76 -12.62
C LYS A 40 -4.87 20.43 -13.57
N ILE A 41 -5.43 19.24 -13.42
CA ILE A 41 -6.64 18.74 -14.05
C ILE A 41 -7.55 18.28 -12.92
N THR A 42 -8.70 18.93 -12.74
CA THR A 42 -9.51 18.81 -11.52
C THR A 42 -10.04 17.40 -11.32
N SER A 43 -10.61 16.77 -12.36
CA SER A 43 -11.09 15.38 -12.32
C SER A 43 -9.98 14.40 -11.90
N VAL A 44 -8.80 14.51 -12.52
CA VAL A 44 -7.64 13.68 -12.19
C VAL A 44 -7.16 13.90 -10.76
N ASP A 45 -7.06 15.15 -10.32
CA ASP A 45 -6.54 15.48 -9.00
C ASP A 45 -7.53 15.04 -7.90
N LYS A 46 -8.85 15.08 -8.15
CA LYS A 46 -9.86 14.49 -7.27
C LYS A 46 -9.78 12.96 -7.24
N PHE A 47 -9.70 12.31 -8.39
CA PHE A 47 -9.57 10.86 -8.50
C PHE A 47 -8.33 10.35 -7.76
N VAL A 48 -7.21 11.04 -7.91
CA VAL A 48 -5.97 10.75 -7.18
C VAL A 48 -6.20 10.91 -5.68
N LYS A 49 -6.86 11.97 -5.23
CA LYS A 49 -7.14 12.20 -3.82
C LYS A 49 -7.97 11.06 -3.23
N HIS A 50 -9.14 10.76 -3.80
CA HIS A 50 -10.02 9.69 -3.31
C HIS A 50 -9.34 8.32 -3.37
N SER A 51 -8.54 8.05 -4.41
CA SER A 51 -7.77 6.81 -4.51
C SER A 51 -6.80 6.64 -3.34
N PHE A 52 -6.13 7.73 -2.93
CA PHE A 52 -5.16 7.70 -1.84
C PHE A 52 -5.81 7.73 -0.44
N GLU A 53 -7.03 8.26 -0.32
CA GLU A 53 -7.86 8.17 0.89
C GLU A 53 -8.30 6.72 1.13
N LEU A 54 -8.89 6.05 0.13
CA LEU A 54 -9.23 4.63 0.21
C LEU A 54 -7.99 3.77 0.49
N TYR A 55 -6.89 4.02 -0.23
CA TYR A 55 -5.62 3.34 0.01
C TYR A 55 -5.09 3.52 1.43
N HIS A 56 -5.23 4.71 2.01
CA HIS A 56 -4.77 4.93 3.37
C HIS A 56 -5.51 4.05 4.38
N LYS A 57 -6.84 3.98 4.26
CA LYS A 57 -7.69 3.17 5.13
C LYS A 57 -7.33 1.69 5.02
N VAL A 58 -7.32 1.15 3.80
CA VAL A 58 -6.98 -0.25 3.54
C VAL A 58 -5.56 -0.59 3.98
N PHE A 59 -4.60 0.32 3.77
CA PHE A 59 -3.22 0.12 4.21
C PHE A 59 -3.09 0.08 5.73
N VAL A 60 -3.82 0.92 6.46
CA VAL A 60 -3.81 0.90 7.94
C VAL A 60 -4.37 -0.42 8.44
N TYR A 61 -5.50 -0.86 7.90
CA TYR A 61 -6.08 -2.16 8.20
C TYR A 61 -5.07 -3.30 7.94
N ASP A 62 -4.54 -3.41 6.72
CA ASP A 62 -3.54 -4.41 6.32
C ASP A 62 -2.30 -4.39 7.23
N SER A 63 -1.82 -3.20 7.60
CA SER A 63 -0.66 -3.05 8.48
C SER A 63 -0.92 -3.53 9.91
N LEU A 64 -2.11 -3.25 10.47
CA LEU A 64 -2.49 -3.71 11.80
C LEU A 64 -2.67 -5.23 11.82
N THR A 65 -3.36 -5.77 10.82
CA THR A 65 -3.54 -7.22 10.64
C THR A 65 -2.20 -7.94 10.49
N LYS A 66 -1.28 -7.43 9.66
CA LYS A 66 0.07 -8.00 9.50
C LYS A 66 0.93 -7.90 10.76
N ALA A 67 0.72 -6.87 11.57
CA ALA A 67 1.39 -6.72 12.87
C ALA A 67 0.84 -7.70 13.93
N GLY A 68 -0.24 -8.44 13.63
CA GLY A 68 -0.91 -9.33 14.58
C GLY A 68 -1.61 -8.59 15.71
N VAL A 69 -1.92 -7.31 15.52
CA VAL A 69 -2.65 -6.48 16.49
C VAL A 69 -4.13 -6.58 16.15
N GLU A 70 -4.97 -6.72 17.17
CA GLU A 70 -6.42 -6.67 17.00
C GLU A 70 -6.81 -5.33 16.37
N VAL A 71 -7.51 -5.38 15.24
CA VAL A 71 -7.96 -4.17 14.54
C VAL A 71 -9.08 -3.56 15.39
N PRO A 72 -8.96 -2.28 15.80
CA PRO A 72 -10.05 -1.60 16.50
C PRO A 72 -11.31 -1.63 15.65
N ALA A 73 -12.46 -1.96 16.27
CA ALA A 73 -13.74 -2.05 15.58
C ALA A 73 -14.08 -0.76 14.82
N GLU A 74 -13.65 0.40 15.31
CA GLU A 74 -13.86 1.68 14.64
C GLU A 74 -13.20 1.75 13.25
N ILE A 75 -12.04 1.10 13.06
CA ILE A 75 -11.32 1.09 11.78
C ILE A 75 -11.99 0.12 10.81
N GLU A 76 -12.44 -1.03 11.30
CA GLU A 76 -13.15 -2.03 10.51
C GLU A 76 -14.52 -1.50 10.07
N ASP A 77 -15.28 -0.92 10.99
CA ASP A 77 -16.57 -0.27 10.73
C ASP A 77 -16.41 0.91 9.77
N GLU A 78 -15.41 1.77 9.97
CA GLU A 78 -15.14 2.88 9.04
C GLU A 78 -14.81 2.37 7.65
N LEU A 79 -14.04 1.29 7.54
CA LEU A 79 -13.70 0.69 6.26
C LEU A 79 -14.95 0.12 5.57
N MET A 80 -15.79 -0.64 6.27
CA MET A 80 -17.00 -1.23 5.68
C MET A 80 -18.05 -0.17 5.33
N GLU A 81 -18.34 0.78 6.22
CA GLU A 81 -19.37 1.81 6.05
C GLU A 81 -18.97 2.87 5.00
N ARG A 82 -17.67 3.07 4.76
CA ARG A 82 -17.19 4.06 3.79
C ARG A 82 -16.65 3.47 2.50
N ALA A 83 -16.39 2.16 2.42
CA ALA A 83 -15.89 1.53 1.19
C ALA A 83 -16.81 1.79 0.00
N GLU A 84 -18.13 1.59 0.17
CA GLU A 84 -19.10 1.83 -0.91
C GLU A 84 -19.06 3.29 -1.39
N ARG A 85 -19.13 4.25 -0.45
CA ARG A 85 -19.05 5.68 -0.78
C ARG A 85 -17.72 6.08 -1.43
N ASP A 86 -16.60 5.53 -0.97
CA ASP A 86 -15.27 5.82 -1.52
C ASP A 86 -15.15 5.27 -2.95
N VAL A 87 -15.71 4.08 -3.22
CA VAL A 87 -15.76 3.48 -4.56
C VAL A 87 -16.71 4.24 -5.48
N ASP A 88 -17.88 4.63 -5.00
CA ASP A 88 -18.83 5.45 -5.76
C ASP A 88 -18.23 6.79 -6.15
N SER A 89 -17.51 7.44 -5.22
CA SER A 89 -16.81 8.71 -5.47
C SER A 89 -15.75 8.55 -6.57
N LEU A 90 -15.01 7.43 -6.57
CA LEU A 90 -14.07 7.11 -7.64
C LEU A 90 -14.79 6.90 -8.97
N TRP A 91 -15.92 6.19 -8.97
CA TRP A 91 -16.68 5.89 -10.18
C TRP A 91 -17.29 7.14 -10.82
N GLN A 92 -17.78 8.08 -10.01
CA GLN A 92 -18.33 9.36 -10.48
C GLN A 92 -17.29 10.22 -11.19
N GLU A 93 -16.00 10.06 -10.87
CA GLU A 93 -14.92 10.87 -11.43
C GLU A 93 -14.32 10.29 -12.71
N VAL A 94 -14.54 9.01 -12.99
CA VAL A 94 -13.97 8.31 -14.16
C VAL A 94 -14.40 8.91 -15.50
N PRO A 95 -15.69 9.25 -15.75
CA PRO A 95 -16.13 9.76 -17.04
C PRO A 95 -15.39 11.03 -17.47
N ASP A 96 -15.22 11.98 -16.54
CA ASP A 96 -14.66 13.30 -16.83
C ASP A 96 -13.14 13.26 -17.06
N ILE A 97 -12.43 12.24 -16.53
CA ILE A 97 -10.96 12.15 -16.60
C ILE A 97 -10.45 12.10 -18.04
N ALA A 98 -11.09 11.32 -18.92
CA ALA A 98 -10.59 11.12 -20.27
C ALA A 98 -10.70 12.40 -21.11
N GLU A 99 -11.86 13.06 -21.04
CA GLU A 99 -12.16 14.32 -21.73
C GLU A 99 -11.26 15.45 -21.23
N ASP A 100 -11.16 15.61 -19.90
CA ASP A 100 -10.33 16.64 -19.28
C ASP A 100 -8.84 16.46 -19.58
N ILE A 101 -8.36 15.22 -19.73
CA ILE A 101 -6.98 14.95 -20.15
C ILE A 101 -6.79 15.34 -21.60
N SER A 102 -7.69 14.96 -22.52
CA SER A 102 -7.51 15.29 -23.94
C SER A 102 -7.46 16.79 -24.20
N ASP A 103 -8.23 17.56 -23.44
CA ASP A 103 -8.32 19.02 -23.60
C ASP A 103 -7.17 19.79 -22.94
N ALA A 104 -6.39 19.13 -22.08
CA ALA A 104 -5.31 19.77 -21.36
C ALA A 104 -4.03 19.90 -22.21
N PRO A 105 -3.16 20.90 -21.96
CA PRO A 105 -1.84 20.98 -22.59
C PRO A 105 -0.97 19.75 -22.27
N PHE A 106 -0.13 19.33 -23.22
CA PHE A 106 0.74 18.13 -23.13
C PHE A 106 1.45 17.94 -21.78
N MET A 107 1.99 19.01 -21.20
CA MET A 107 2.69 18.93 -19.90
C MET A 107 1.75 18.56 -18.73
N ARG A 108 0.48 18.97 -18.78
CA ARG A 108 -0.53 18.58 -17.78
C ARG A 108 -1.00 17.15 -18.03
N GLN A 109 -1.18 16.74 -19.30
CA GLN A 109 -1.47 15.36 -19.67
C GLN A 109 -0.41 14.40 -19.13
N ALA A 110 0.87 14.69 -19.36
CA ALA A 110 1.98 13.85 -18.87
C ALA A 110 1.97 13.71 -17.33
N LYS A 111 1.70 14.80 -16.60
CA LYS A 111 1.57 14.76 -15.13
C LYS A 111 0.34 13.98 -14.69
N ALA A 112 -0.79 14.17 -15.36
CA ALA A 112 -2.02 13.43 -15.09
C ALA A 112 -1.80 11.93 -15.27
N THR A 113 -1.22 11.50 -16.39
CA THR A 113 -0.86 10.09 -16.64
C THR A 113 0.04 9.53 -15.54
N PHE A 114 1.05 10.28 -15.11
CA PHE A 114 1.92 9.83 -14.01
C PHE A 114 1.16 9.70 -12.69
N ASN A 115 0.31 10.67 -12.36
CA ASN A 115 -0.49 10.67 -11.14
C ASN A 115 -1.50 9.50 -11.16
N LEU A 116 -2.22 9.30 -12.26
CA LEU A 116 -3.15 8.18 -12.47
C LEU A 116 -2.46 6.83 -12.35
N ASN A 117 -1.27 6.66 -12.93
CA ASN A 117 -0.51 5.40 -12.78
C ASN A 117 -0.16 5.12 -11.31
N ARG A 118 0.10 6.17 -10.53
CA ARG A 118 0.36 6.03 -9.10
C ARG A 118 -0.89 5.66 -8.32
N SER A 119 -2.02 6.30 -8.63
CA SER A 119 -3.33 5.94 -8.08
C SER A 119 -3.74 4.51 -8.44
N LYS A 120 -3.49 4.07 -9.68
CA LYS A 120 -3.70 2.69 -10.11
C LYS A 120 -2.94 1.69 -9.23
N LYS A 121 -1.68 1.98 -8.86
CA LYS A 121 -0.91 1.12 -7.95
C LYS A 121 -1.51 1.08 -6.55
N ALA A 122 -1.99 2.22 -6.05
CA ALA A 122 -2.66 2.31 -4.75
C ALA A 122 -3.98 1.52 -4.74
N LEU A 123 -4.84 1.69 -5.74
CA LEU A 123 -6.08 0.93 -5.89
C LEU A 123 -5.83 -0.57 -6.10
N LYS A 124 -4.76 -0.95 -6.82
CA LYS A 124 -4.35 -2.35 -6.95
C LYS A 124 -4.01 -2.96 -5.60
N PHE A 125 -3.32 -2.22 -4.72
CA PHE A 125 -3.08 -2.67 -3.35
C PHE A 125 -4.41 -2.89 -2.62
N CYS A 126 -5.34 -1.92 -2.68
CA CYS A 126 -6.65 -2.06 -2.04
C CYS A 126 -7.37 -3.34 -2.49
N MET A 127 -7.43 -3.58 -3.80
CA MET A 127 -8.08 -4.77 -4.37
C MET A 127 -7.42 -6.07 -3.89
N LEU A 128 -6.08 -6.10 -3.81
CA LEU A 128 -5.35 -7.28 -3.32
C LEU A 128 -5.58 -7.53 -1.83
N SER A 129 -5.56 -6.49 -1.00
CA SER A 129 -5.87 -6.61 0.42
C SER A 129 -7.33 -7.05 0.63
N VAL A 130 -8.29 -6.48 -0.11
CA VAL A 130 -9.68 -6.92 -0.04
C VAL A 130 -9.81 -8.40 -0.41
N LYS A 131 -9.15 -8.83 -1.49
CA LYS A 131 -9.16 -10.24 -1.88
C LYS A 131 -8.56 -11.14 -0.80
N ALA A 132 -7.46 -10.72 -0.18
CA ALA A 132 -6.77 -11.50 0.85
C ALA A 132 -7.60 -11.66 2.13
N TYR A 133 -8.35 -10.63 2.54
CA TYR A 133 -9.05 -10.63 3.83
C TYR A 133 -10.53 -10.94 3.77
N PHE A 134 -11.20 -10.68 2.63
CA PHE A 134 -12.66 -10.76 2.53
C PHE A 134 -13.18 -11.74 1.47
N ILE A 135 -12.36 -12.11 0.47
CA ILE A 135 -12.77 -13.03 -0.60
C ILE A 135 -12.06 -14.40 -0.47
N GLY A 136 -10.88 -14.43 0.16
CA GLY A 136 -10.05 -15.63 0.33
C GLY A 136 -10.44 -16.57 1.48
N THR A 137 -11.66 -16.50 2.00
CA THR A 137 -12.18 -17.39 3.06
C THR A 137 -13.35 -18.27 2.60
N GLU A 138 -13.77 -18.19 1.33
CA GLU A 138 -14.90 -18.99 0.81
C GLU A 138 -14.49 -20.27 0.07
N GLU A 139 -13.19 -20.58 -0.08
CA GLU A 139 -12.73 -21.79 -0.82
C GLU A 139 -12.25 -22.96 0.07
N ASP A 140 -12.35 -22.86 1.41
CA ASP A 140 -11.92 -23.92 2.35
C ASP A 140 -13.06 -24.41 3.29
N GLU A 141 -14.31 -24.39 2.85
CA GLU A 141 -15.42 -25.12 3.49
C GLU A 141 -16.22 -25.89 2.42
N ASP A 142 -15.69 -27.04 1.99
CA ASP A 142 -16.45 -28.18 1.45
C ASP A 142 -15.70 -29.51 1.72
#